data_AF-A0A170Y6Z4-F1
#
_entry.id   AF-A0A170Y6Z4-F1
#
_cell.length_a   1.000
_cell.length_b   1.000
_cell.length_c   1.000
_cell.angle_alpha   90.00
_cell.angle_beta   90.00
_cell.angle_gamma   90.00
#
_symmetry.space_group_name_H-M   'P 1'
#
loop_
_entity.id
_entity.type
_entity.pdbx_description
1 polymer ?
#
loop_
_entity_poly.entity_id
_entity_poly.type
_entity_poly.pdbx_seq_one_letter_code
_entity_poly.pdbx_strand_id
1 'polypeptide(L)'
;KFLHKCVPVSFEKQESGKILATWKLLTDNTLHSQEFDTVLMATGRRALTSELNAQEVGLNLDSQTGKIISNFEQTNIPHIYAVGDVLLGHPELTPVAVQAGKLLAARLYGNSKVNMDY
;
A
#
# COMPACT_ATOMS: atom_id res chain seq x y z
N LYS A 1 -4.89 -11.40 -24.68
CA LYS A 1 -5.37 -10.07 -25.14
C LYS A 1 -5.80 -9.27 -23.91
N PHE A 2 -5.32 -8.03 -23.74
CA PHE A 2 -5.73 -7.20 -22.61
C PHE A 2 -7.05 -6.49 -22.92
N LEU A 3 -7.94 -6.45 -21.94
CA LEU A 3 -9.11 -5.58 -21.97
C LEU A 3 -8.72 -4.25 -21.32
N HIS A 4 -8.90 -3.15 -22.05
CA HIS A 4 -8.61 -1.81 -21.56
C HIS A 4 -9.91 -1.10 -21.15
N LYS A 5 -9.81 -0.11 -20.27
CA LYS A 5 -10.95 0.69 -19.80
C LYS A 5 -12.09 -0.17 -19.24
N CYS A 6 -11.74 -1.22 -18.51
CA CYS A 6 -12.67 -2.14 -17.85
C CYS A 6 -12.48 -2.06 -16.33
N VAL A 7 -13.58 -2.15 -15.57
CA VAL A 7 -13.53 -2.22 -14.10
C VAL A 7 -14.36 -3.43 -13.63
N PRO A 8 -13.82 -4.33 -12.79
CA PRO A 8 -14.58 -5.45 -12.25
C PRO A 8 -15.74 -4.95 -11.37
N VAL A 9 -16.86 -5.66 -11.41
CA VAL A 9 -18.11 -5.34 -10.70
C VAL A 9 -18.47 -6.44 -9.72
N SER A 10 -18.43 -7.71 -10.13
CA SER A 10 -18.73 -8.86 -9.28
C SER A 10 -17.88 -10.08 -9.64
N PHE A 11 -17.75 -10.99 -8.68
CA PHE A 11 -17.14 -12.30 -8.84
C PHE A 11 -18.03 -13.34 -8.15
N GLU A 12 -18.52 -14.32 -8.91
CA GLU A 12 -19.50 -15.29 -8.44
C GLU A 12 -19.01 -16.72 -8.71
N LYS A 13 -18.84 -17.51 -7.64
CA LYS A 13 -18.39 -18.91 -7.75
C LYS A 13 -19.53 -19.77 -8.31
N GLN A 14 -19.25 -20.48 -9.39
CA GLN A 14 -20.20 -21.36 -10.08
C GLN A 14 -20.13 -22.79 -9.54
N GLU A 15 -21.16 -23.60 -9.80
CA GLU A 15 -21.19 -25.03 -9.44
C GLU A 15 -20.06 -25.83 -10.10
N SER A 16 -19.63 -25.40 -11.28
CA SER A 16 -18.46 -25.96 -12.00
C SER A 16 -17.13 -25.74 -11.27
N GLY A 17 -17.10 -24.90 -10.22
CA GLY A 17 -15.91 -24.46 -9.51
C GLY A 17 -15.24 -23.22 -10.11
N LYS A 18 -15.64 -22.80 -11.32
CA LYS A 18 -15.15 -21.57 -11.97
C LYS A 18 -15.73 -20.31 -11.33
N ILE A 19 -15.13 -19.17 -11.64
CA ILE A 19 -15.56 -17.84 -11.17
C ILE A 19 -16.12 -17.08 -12.37
N LEU A 20 -17.41 -16.73 -12.34
CA LEU A 20 -18.00 -15.77 -13.26
C LEU A 20 -17.58 -14.37 -12.82
N ALA A 21 -16.72 -13.73 -13.61
CA ALA A 21 -16.31 -12.35 -13.40
C ALA A 21 -17.16 -11.43 -14.27
N THR A 22 -17.77 -10.41 -13.67
CA THR A 22 -18.50 -9.36 -14.38
C THR A 22 -17.69 -8.07 -14.35
N TRP A 23 -17.55 -7.37 -15.48
CA TRP A 23 -16.89 -6.07 -15.55
C TRP A 23 -17.69 -5.08 -16.38
N LYS A 24 -17.49 -3.80 -16.08
CA LYS A 24 -18.08 -2.67 -16.79
C LYS A 24 -17.06 -2.04 -17.74
N LEU A 25 -17.45 -1.81 -18.99
CA LEU A 25 -16.67 -1.03 -19.94
C LEU A 25 -16.88 0.46 -19.67
N LEU A 26 -15.81 1.21 -19.39
CA LEU A 26 -15.90 2.63 -19.03
C LEU A 26 -16.25 3.54 -20.21
N THR A 27 -16.20 3.03 -21.44
CA THR A 27 -16.51 3.82 -22.65
C THR A 27 -18.02 4.01 -22.86
N ASP A 28 -18.82 3.00 -22.51
CA ASP A 28 -20.27 2.98 -22.78
C ASP A 28 -21.11 2.44 -21.61
N ASN A 29 -20.46 2.13 -20.48
CA ASN A 29 -21.07 1.53 -19.28
C ASN A 29 -21.72 0.15 -19.51
N THR A 30 -21.41 -0.54 -20.61
CA THR A 30 -21.91 -1.90 -20.85
C THR A 30 -21.27 -2.90 -19.89
N LEU A 31 -22.04 -3.92 -19.50
CA LEU A 31 -21.57 -5.03 -18.67
C LEU A 31 -21.22 -6.22 -19.56
N HIS A 32 -20.11 -6.87 -19.22
CA HIS A 32 -19.64 -8.10 -19.84
C HIS A 32 -19.32 -9.09 -18.73
N SER A 33 -19.47 -10.38 -19.01
CA SER A 33 -19.14 -11.43 -18.07
C SER A 33 -18.48 -12.62 -18.77
N GLN A 34 -17.61 -13.30 -18.04
CA GLN A 34 -16.92 -14.50 -18.51
C GLN A 34 -16.47 -15.34 -17.32
N GLU A 35 -16.49 -16.66 -17.48
CA GLU A 35 -15.95 -17.60 -16.49
C GLU A 35 -14.44 -17.75 -16.59
N PHE A 36 -13.78 -17.76 -15.44
CA PHE A 36 -12.34 -17.97 -15.29
C PHE A 36 -12.08 -19.01 -14.20
N ASP A 37 -10.99 -19.75 -14.32
CA ASP A 37 -10.56 -20.68 -13.27
C ASP A 37 -9.97 -19.92 -12.05
N THR A 38 -9.35 -18.77 -12.31
CA THR A 38 -8.67 -17.95 -11.29
C THR A 38 -8.90 -16.46 -11.53
N VAL A 39 -9.12 -15.72 -10.45
CA VAL A 39 -9.12 -14.25 -10.44
C VAL A 39 -7.98 -13.75 -9.55
N LEU A 40 -7.06 -12.97 -10.13
CA LEU A 40 -5.95 -12.33 -9.41
C LEU A 40 -6.27 -10.85 -9.16
N MET A 41 -6.39 -10.46 -7.90
CA MET A 41 -6.58 -9.07 -7.50
C MET A 41 -5.23 -8.40 -7.24
N ALA A 42 -4.78 -7.56 -8.18
CA ALA A 42 -3.52 -6.82 -8.10
C ALA A 42 -3.76 -5.29 -8.18
N THR A 43 -4.76 -4.78 -7.47
CA THR A 43 -5.23 -3.38 -7.56
C THR A 43 -4.46 -2.40 -6.67
N GLY A 44 -3.30 -2.82 -6.14
CA GLY A 44 -2.48 -2.03 -5.22
C GLY A 44 -2.43 -2.61 -3.81
N ARG A 45 -1.77 -1.87 -2.91
CA ARG A 45 -1.53 -2.23 -1.50
C ARG A 45 -2.02 -1.11 -0.59
N ARG A 46 -2.26 -1.41 0.68
CA ARG A 46 -2.60 -0.43 1.72
C ARG A 46 -1.63 -0.57 2.89
N ALA A 47 -1.36 0.54 3.57
CA ALA A 47 -0.56 0.54 4.79
C ALA A 47 -1.32 -0.16 5.93
N LEU A 48 -0.60 -0.94 6.75
CA LEU A 48 -1.15 -1.67 7.90
C LEU A 48 -1.05 -0.84 9.18
N THR A 49 -1.75 0.29 9.22
CA THR A 49 -1.71 1.23 10.36
C THR A 49 -2.94 1.18 11.26
N SER A 50 -4.05 0.60 10.78
CA SER A 50 -5.31 0.51 11.52
C SER A 50 -5.21 -0.31 12.81
N GLU A 51 -4.40 -1.37 12.81
CA GLU A 51 -4.23 -2.26 13.95
C GLU A 51 -3.25 -1.72 15.00
N LEU A 52 -2.53 -0.64 14.69
CA LEU A 52 -1.55 -0.04 15.60
C LEU A 52 -2.18 0.87 16.66
N ASN A 53 -3.49 1.16 16.57
CA ASN A 53 -4.15 2.21 17.34
C ASN A 53 -3.38 3.55 17.27
N ALA A 54 -2.80 3.84 16.10
CA ALA A 54 -1.91 4.99 15.88
C ALA A 54 -2.60 6.33 16.23
N GLN A 55 -3.90 6.45 15.98
CA GLN A 55 -4.67 7.67 16.28
C GLN A 55 -4.81 7.89 17.80
N GLU A 56 -4.95 6.84 18.60
CA GLU A 56 -5.09 6.92 20.07
C GLU A 56 -3.83 7.49 20.74
N VAL A 57 -2.66 7.24 20.15
CA VAL A 57 -1.38 7.81 20.62
C VAL A 57 -1.05 9.15 19.97
N GLY A 58 -1.94 9.69 19.13
CA GLY A 58 -1.75 10.98 18.45
C GLY A 58 -0.74 10.92 17.30
N LEU A 59 -0.52 9.76 16.68
CA LEU A 59 0.36 9.63 15.53
C LEU A 59 -0.30 10.20 14.27
N ASN A 60 0.43 11.05 13.54
CA ASN A 60 -0.07 11.67 12.32
C ASN A 60 -0.07 10.67 11.16
N LEU A 61 -1.26 10.38 10.64
CA LEU A 61 -1.47 9.58 9.44
C LEU A 61 -2.05 10.45 8.32
N ASP A 62 -1.70 10.14 7.08
CA ASP A 62 -2.38 10.65 5.91
C ASP A 62 -3.81 10.12 5.84
N SER A 63 -4.79 11.01 5.68
CA SER A 63 -6.21 10.67 5.76
C SER A 63 -6.71 9.83 4.57
N GLN A 64 -6.01 9.85 3.43
CA GLN A 64 -6.42 9.13 2.23
C GLN A 64 -5.78 7.74 2.16
N THR A 65 -4.51 7.64 2.50
CA THR A 65 -3.71 6.42 2.34
C THR A 65 -3.51 5.64 3.63
N GLY A 66 -3.76 6.26 4.79
CA GLY A 66 -3.45 5.70 6.11
C GLY A 66 -1.95 5.59 6.39
N LYS A 67 -1.09 6.14 5.53
CA LYS A 67 0.36 6.10 5.69
C LYS A 67 0.85 7.07 6.76
N ILE A 68 1.98 6.76 7.38
CA ILE A 68 2.58 7.58 8.43
C ILE A 68 3.27 8.78 7.79
N ILE A 69 2.97 9.97 8.31
CA ILE A 69 3.66 11.21 7.95
C ILE A 69 4.92 11.31 8.81
N SER A 70 6.08 11.45 8.18
CA SER A 70 7.36 11.52 8.88
C SER A 70 8.33 12.49 8.20
N ASN A 71 9.37 12.89 8.94
CA ASN A 71 10.52 13.60 8.41
C ASN A 71 11.78 12.83 8.78
N PHE A 72 12.55 12.37 7.78
CA PHE A 72 13.73 11.52 7.98
C PHE A 72 13.45 10.29 8.89
N GLU A 73 12.37 9.56 8.58
CA GLU A 73 11.82 8.41 9.33
C GLU A 73 11.26 8.74 10.72
N GLN A 74 11.42 9.97 11.22
CA GLN A 74 10.90 10.39 12.52
C GLN A 74 9.47 10.91 12.40
N THR A 75 8.58 10.39 13.22
CA THR A 75 7.17 10.79 13.24
C THR A 75 6.98 12.10 14.01
N ASN A 76 5.73 12.57 14.16
CA ASN A 76 5.44 13.69 15.05
C ASN A 76 5.69 13.39 16.54
N ILE A 77 5.84 12.12 16.91
CA ILE A 77 6.17 11.69 18.27
C ILE A 77 7.68 11.40 18.32
N PRO A 78 8.49 12.17 19.09
CA PRO A 78 9.94 12.20 18.92
C PRO A 78 10.67 10.85 19.06
N HIS A 79 10.11 9.91 19.80
CA HIS A 79 10.71 8.59 20.05
C HIS A 79 10.07 7.46 19.22
N ILE A 80 9.21 7.80 18.25
CA ILE A 80 8.57 6.86 17.34
C ILE A 80 9.04 7.14 15.91
N TYR A 81 9.44 6.07 15.23
CA TYR A 81 9.98 6.09 13.89
C TYR A 81 9.25 5.09 13.00
N ALA A 82 9.29 5.32 11.69
CA ALA A 82 8.69 4.43 10.69
C ALA A 82 9.60 4.32 9.46
N VAL A 83 9.56 3.18 8.76
CA VAL A 83 10.42 2.90 7.61
C VAL A 83 9.71 2.02 6.59
N GLY A 84 10.07 2.17 5.31
CA GLY A 84 9.53 1.36 4.21
C GLY A 84 8.12 1.77 3.78
N ASP A 85 7.36 0.81 3.24
CA ASP A 85 6.08 1.05 2.55
C ASP A 85 5.04 1.84 3.37
N VAL A 86 5.14 1.82 4.70
CA VAL A 86 4.22 2.50 5.61
C VAL A 86 4.37 4.03 5.58
N LEU A 87 5.49 4.56 5.07
CA LEU A 87 5.73 5.99 4.99
C LEU A 87 5.03 6.62 3.79
N LEU A 88 4.48 7.82 4.00
CA LEU A 88 3.88 8.63 2.95
C LEU A 88 4.95 9.20 2.01
N GLY A 89 4.75 9.06 0.69
CA GLY A 89 5.55 9.77 -0.31
C GLY A 89 6.91 9.16 -0.66
N HIS A 90 7.23 7.96 -0.17
CA HIS A 90 8.49 7.27 -0.47
C HIS A 90 8.30 6.05 -1.38
N PRO A 91 9.33 5.65 -2.17
CA PRO A 91 9.29 4.43 -2.96
C PRO A 91 9.07 3.16 -2.11
N GLU A 92 8.08 2.35 -2.50
CA GLU A 92 7.75 1.05 -1.87
C GLU A 92 8.66 -0.07 -2.42
N LEU A 93 9.97 0.05 -2.20
CA LEU A 93 10.97 -0.88 -2.71
C LEU A 93 11.81 -1.45 -1.57
N THR A 94 12.02 -2.77 -1.59
CA THR A 94 12.88 -3.47 -0.61
C THR A 94 14.26 -2.83 -0.41
N PRO A 95 15.07 -2.52 -1.45
CA PRO A 95 16.38 -1.91 -1.22
C PRO A 95 16.30 -0.53 -0.56
N VAL A 96 15.26 0.24 -0.86
CA VAL A 96 15.01 1.56 -0.25
C VAL A 96 14.69 1.39 1.23
N ALA A 97 13.75 0.50 1.58
CA ALA A 97 13.40 0.21 2.97
C ALA A 97 14.59 -0.33 3.79
N VAL A 98 15.41 -1.20 3.19
CA VAL A 98 16.62 -1.76 3.83
C VAL A 98 17.64 -0.65 4.11
N GLN A 99 17.91 0.22 3.14
CA GLN A 99 18.89 1.28 3.30
C GLN A 99 18.41 2.34 4.30
N ALA A 100 17.15 2.75 4.22
CA ALA A 100 16.55 3.69 5.17
C ALA A 100 16.63 3.16 6.61
N GLY A 101 16.32 1.87 6.83
CA GLY A 101 16.40 1.24 8.15
C GLY A 101 17.83 1.20 8.70
N LYS A 102 18.82 0.89 7.85
CA LYS A 102 20.25 0.91 8.23
C LYS A 102 20.71 2.31 8.63
N LEU A 103 20.36 3.32 7.84
CA LEU A 103 20.74 4.71 8.12
C LEU A 103 20.04 5.22 9.39
N LEU A 104 18.76 4.92 9.58
CA LEU A 104 18.03 5.25 10.80
C LEU A 104 18.71 4.64 12.03
N ALA A 105 19.01 3.35 12.02
CA ALA A 105 19.70 2.68 13.14
C ALA A 105 21.07 3.33 13.43
N ALA A 106 21.82 3.69 12.39
CA ALA A 106 23.09 4.39 12.54
C ALA A 106 22.93 5.81 13.14
N ARG A 107 21.83 6.52 12.86
CA ARG A 107 21.54 7.82 13.48
C ARG A 107 21.15 7.66 14.96
N LEU A 108 20.33 6.66 15.29
CA LEU A 108 19.84 6.44 16.65
C LEU A 108 20.94 5.95 17.60
N TYR A 109 21.83 5.08 17.13
CA TYR A 109 22.75 4.35 18.01
C TYR A 109 24.22 4.43 17.60
N GLY A 110 24.53 5.02 16.43
CA GLY A 110 25.87 5.05 15.86
C GLY A 110 26.47 6.44 15.68
N ASN A 111 25.85 7.49 16.25
CA ASN A 111 26.24 8.90 16.08
C ASN A 111 26.32 9.39 14.61
N SER A 112 25.70 8.66 13.67
CA SER A 112 25.61 9.10 12.28
C SER A 112 24.67 10.30 12.17
N LYS A 113 24.94 11.17 11.18
CA LYS A 113 24.05 12.27 10.78
C LYS A 113 23.50 12.09 9.36
N VAL A 114 23.73 10.93 8.76
CA VAL A 114 23.35 10.65 7.37
C VAL A 114 21.88 10.28 7.30
N ASN A 115 21.12 11.09 6.56
CA ASN A 115 19.73 10.82 6.23
C ASN A 115 19.61 9.95 4.98
N MET A 116 18.49 9.24 4.84
CA MET A 116 18.16 8.57 3.58
C MET A 116 17.89 9.62 2.51
N ASP A 117 18.46 9.40 1.32
CA ASP A 117 18.12 10.12 0.10
C ASP A 117 17.24 9.19 -0.75
N TYR A 118 15.99 9.59 -0.93
CA TYR A 118 14.90 8.73 -1.44
C TYR A 118 14.73 8.80 -2.94
#